data_AF-A0ABD7KZI3-F1
#
_entry.id   AF-A0ABD7KZI3-F1
#
_cell.length_a   1.000
_cell.length_b   1.000
_cell.length_c   1.000
_cell.angle_alpha   90.00
_cell.angle_beta   90.00
_cell.angle_gamma   90.00
#
_symmetry.space_group_name_H-M   'P 1'
#
loop_
_entity.id
_entity.type
_entity.pdbx_description
1 polymer ?
#
loop_
_entity_poly.entity_id
_entity_poly.type
_entity_poly.pdbx_seq_one_letter_code
_entity_poly.pdbx_strand_id
1 'polypeptide(L)'
;MGKIAISGAVFIFLARGEKLKDSDFLPSTGTPDKKYVLWPRGEGWDVRYLEFGTRGIEWLPIAEQLFANEPEAWQAAYGHWMEICKRWENFLTISGADQQHSSFDSCDTFATLGLEK
;
A
#
# COMPACT_ATOMS: atom_id res chain seq x y z
N MET A 1 7.96 9.02 -11.63
CA MET A 1 6.80 8.10 -11.67
C MET A 1 5.63 8.73 -10.92
N GLY A 2 4.40 8.34 -11.23
CA GLY A 2 3.17 8.94 -10.71
C GLY A 2 2.53 8.12 -9.58
N LYS A 3 1.20 8.11 -9.51
CA LYS A 3 0.43 7.30 -8.55
C LYS A 3 -0.06 6.01 -9.20
N ILE A 4 0.07 4.89 -8.51
CA ILE A 4 -0.42 3.58 -8.92
C ILE A 4 -1.48 3.14 -7.90
N ALA A 5 -2.68 2.80 -8.35
CA ALA A 5 -3.73 2.27 -7.49
C ALA A 5 -3.98 0.80 -7.84
N ILE A 6 -3.84 -0.10 -6.87
CA ILE A 6 -4.01 -1.54 -7.02
C ILE A 6 -4.88 -2.01 -5.87
N SER A 7 -6.04 -2.61 -6.18
CA SER A 7 -6.80 -3.41 -5.22
C SER A 7 -7.16 -2.72 -3.90
N GLY A 8 -7.46 -1.41 -3.92
CA GLY A 8 -7.77 -0.65 -2.69
C GLY A 8 -6.53 -0.15 -1.92
N ALA A 9 -5.34 -0.35 -2.50
CA ALA A 9 -4.10 0.30 -2.08
C ALA A 9 -3.63 1.33 -3.12
N VAL A 10 -3.11 2.47 -2.66
CA VAL A 10 -2.55 3.53 -3.52
C VAL A 10 -1.08 3.70 -3.20
N PHE A 11 -0.23 3.45 -4.19
CA PHE A 11 1.20 3.64 -4.13
C PHE A 11 1.58 4.95 -4.84
N ILE A 12 2.19 5.85 -4.10
CA ILE A 12 2.56 7.19 -4.55
C ILE A 12 4.08 7.21 -4.69
N PHE A 13 4.57 7.36 -5.92
CA PHE A 13 5.99 7.55 -6.17
C PHE A 13 6.30 9.04 -6.20
N LEU A 14 7.13 9.48 -5.26
CA LEU A 14 7.59 10.86 -5.23
C LEU A 14 8.85 11.02 -6.06
N ALA A 15 9.01 12.18 -6.70
CA ALA A 15 10.30 12.56 -7.28
C ALA A 15 11.28 13.04 -6.18
N ARG A 16 12.58 13.06 -6.50
CA ARG A 16 13.60 13.61 -5.60
C ARG A 16 13.29 15.08 -5.30
N GLY A 17 13.08 15.40 -4.02
CA GLY A 17 12.72 16.75 -3.57
C GLY A 17 11.21 17.06 -3.59
N GLU A 18 10.38 16.15 -4.09
CA GLU A 18 8.93 16.26 -3.99
C GLU A 18 8.47 15.95 -2.56
N LYS A 19 7.40 16.62 -2.12
CA LYS A 19 6.79 16.42 -0.80
C LYS A 19 5.37 15.90 -0.98
N LEU A 20 4.95 15.06 -0.03
CA LEU A 20 3.56 14.69 0.17
C LEU A 20 2.69 15.95 0.26
N LYS A 21 1.57 15.96 -0.47
CA LYS A 21 0.56 17.02 -0.37
C LYS A 21 -0.47 16.60 0.68
N ASP A 22 -1.08 17.54 1.38
CA ASP A 22 -2.18 17.25 2.32
C ASP A 22 -3.33 16.46 1.66
N SER A 23 -3.56 16.67 0.35
CA SER A 23 -4.53 15.90 -0.42
C SER A 23 -4.20 14.40 -0.51
N ASP A 24 -2.93 14.02 -0.36
CA ASP A 24 -2.52 12.60 -0.38
C ASP A 24 -2.94 11.85 0.88
N PHE A 25 -3.29 12.56 1.95
CA PHE A 25 -3.83 11.98 3.18
C PHE A 25 -5.34 11.69 3.07
N LEU A 26 -6.06 12.40 2.21
CA LEU A 26 -7.52 12.28 2.11
C LEU A 26 -7.94 10.98 1.41
N PRO A 27 -8.82 10.16 1.99
CA PRO A 27 -9.32 8.94 1.34
C PRO A 27 -9.91 9.26 -0.04
N SER A 28 -9.56 8.47 -1.05
CA SER A 28 -9.94 8.80 -2.43
C SER A 28 -11.41 8.46 -2.71
N THR A 29 -11.98 7.50 -1.98
CA THR A 29 -13.29 6.92 -2.29
C THR A 29 -14.18 6.60 -1.09
N GLY A 30 -13.97 7.23 0.07
CA GLY A 30 -14.80 7.03 1.27
C GLY A 30 -14.55 5.70 2.00
N THR A 31 -13.78 4.78 1.42
CA THR A 31 -13.16 3.63 2.09
C THR A 31 -11.75 4.00 2.56
N PRO A 32 -11.24 3.38 3.65
CA PRO A 32 -9.86 3.59 4.08
C PRO A 32 -8.90 2.91 3.10
N ASP A 33 -8.58 3.58 2.00
CA ASP A 33 -7.57 3.13 1.04
C ASP A 33 -6.22 3.01 1.77
N LYS A 34 -5.55 1.85 1.69
CA LYS A 34 -4.19 1.73 2.22
C LYS A 34 -3.25 2.50 1.31
N LYS A 35 -2.57 3.51 1.85
CA LYS A 35 -1.67 4.32 1.04
C LYS A 35 -0.23 4.02 1.37
N TYR A 36 0.60 4.04 0.34
CA TYR A 36 2.01 3.80 0.40
C TYR A 36 2.71 4.94 -0.31
N VAL A 37 3.76 5.47 0.30
CA VAL A 37 4.65 6.46 -0.32
C VAL A 37 6.01 5.82 -0.52
N LEU A 38 6.53 5.98 -1.73
CA LEU A 38 7.89 5.63 -2.09
C LEU A 38 8.63 6.93 -2.35
N TRP A 39 9.59 7.23 -1.47
CA TRP A 39 10.29 8.51 -1.47
C TRP A 39 11.79 8.33 -1.71
N PRO A 40 12.33 8.79 -2.84
CA PRO A 40 13.78 8.79 -3.06
C PRO A 40 14.46 9.82 -2.14
N ARG A 41 15.27 9.34 -1.20
CA ARG A 41 16.07 10.09 -0.24
C ARG A 41 17.56 9.90 -0.55
N GLY A 42 18.12 10.82 -1.33
CA GLY A 42 19.53 10.77 -1.70
C GLY A 42 19.87 9.51 -2.49
N GLU A 43 20.66 8.63 -1.91
CA GLU A 43 21.10 7.35 -2.52
C GLU A 43 20.15 6.18 -2.24
N GLY A 44 19.08 6.38 -1.47
CA GLY A 44 18.14 5.32 -1.13
C GLY A 44 16.68 5.72 -1.30
N TRP A 45 15.80 4.76 -1.02
CA TRP A 45 14.36 4.88 -1.09
C TRP A 45 13.76 4.62 0.28
N ASP A 46 12.99 5.58 0.78
CA ASP A 46 12.24 5.49 2.01
C ASP A 46 10.81 5.07 1.67
N VAL A 47 10.33 3.99 2.27
CA VAL A 47 8.97 3.50 2.03
C VAL A 47 8.15 3.67 3.29
N ARG A 48 7.03 4.37 3.17
CA ARG A 48 6.09 4.58 4.27
C ARG A 48 4.71 4.13 3.88
N TYR A 49 3.96 3.66 4.86
CA TYR A 49 2.54 3.38 4.70
C TYR A 49 1.72 4.31 5.60
N LEU A 50 0.50 4.58 5.17
CA LEU A 50 -0.46 5.38 5.90
C LEU A 50 -1.18 4.49 6.91
N GLU A 51 -0.99 4.80 8.19
CA GLU A 51 -1.73 4.17 9.27
C GLU A 51 -2.73 5.15 9.87
N PHE A 52 -3.95 4.67 10.09
CA PHE A 52 -4.95 5.35 10.90
C PHE A 52 -4.80 4.88 12.34
N GLY A 53 -3.99 5.61 13.11
CA GLY A 53 -3.83 5.39 14.53
C GLY A 53 -4.94 6.04 15.36
N THR A 54 -4.92 5.79 16.67
CA THR A 54 -5.86 6.39 17.64
C THR A 54 -5.69 7.91 17.78
N ARG A 55 -4.55 8.46 17.36
CA ARG A 55 -4.24 9.91 17.44
C ARG A 55 -4.39 10.64 16.10
N GLY A 56 -4.67 9.92 15.01
CA GLY A 56 -4.80 10.50 13.68
C GLY A 56 -4.13 9.67 12.60
N ILE A 57 -3.91 10.32 11.46
CA ILE A 57 -3.31 9.73 10.28
C ILE A 57 -1.81 9.96 10.33
N GLU A 58 -1.01 8.89 10.31
CA GLU A 58 0.45 8.97 10.38
C GLU A 58 1.11 8.13 9.28
N TRP A 59 2.22 8.64 8.74
CA TRP A 59 3.04 7.90 7.78
C TRP A 59 4.14 7.15 8.51
N LEU A 60 3.98 5.84 8.63
CA LEU A 60 4.93 4.98 9.32
C LEU A 60 5.89 4.34 8.32
N PRO A 61 7.21 4.30 8.63
CA PRO A 61 8.16 3.58 7.79
C PRO A 61 7.88 2.08 7.82
N ILE A 62 7.97 1.44 6.64
CA ILE A 62 7.88 -0.03 6.54
C ILE A 62 9.19 -0.69 6.96
N ALA A 63 10.31 0.02 6.77
CA ALA A 63 11.64 -0.43 7.16
C ALA A 63 12.40 0.73 7.82
N GLU A 64 13.23 0.41 8.82
CA GLU A 64 14.11 1.38 9.48
C GLU A 64 15.25 1.86 8.56
N GLN A 65 15.59 1.05 7.56
CA GLN A 65 16.65 1.30 6.61
C GLN A 65 16.11 1.69 5.24
N LEU A 66 16.84 2.57 4.55
CA LEU A 66 16.52 2.95 3.17
C LEU A 66 16.82 1.78 2.23
N PHE A 67 15.93 1.55 1.27
CA PHE A 67 16.16 0.59 0.21
C PHE A 67 17.16 1.15 -0.79
N ALA A 68 18.03 0.30 -1.33
CA ALA A 68 19.04 0.75 -2.29
C ALA A 68 18.43 1.16 -3.63
N ASN A 69 17.31 0.53 -4.02
CA ASN A 69 16.71 0.71 -5.33
C ASN A 69 15.19 0.89 -5.28
N GLU A 70 14.64 1.55 -6.30
CA GLU A 70 13.19 1.68 -6.51
C GLU A 70 12.45 0.34 -6.55
N PRO A 71 12.90 -0.70 -7.30
CA PRO A 71 12.23 -2.00 -7.33
C PRO A 71 12.20 -2.69 -5.96
N GLU A 72 13.25 -2.58 -5.14
CA GLU A 72 13.25 -3.13 -3.78
C GLU A 72 12.23 -2.41 -2.90
N ALA A 73 12.19 -1.08 -2.99
CA ALA A 73 11.21 -0.26 -2.27
C ALA A 73 9.78 -0.61 -2.67
N TRP A 74 9.51 -0.79 -3.97
CA TRP A 74 8.21 -1.25 -4.48
C TRP A 74 7.85 -2.63 -3.95
N GLN A 75 8.78 -3.58 -4.03
CA GLN A 75 8.53 -4.95 -3.60
C GLN A 75 8.28 -5.04 -2.09
N ALA A 76 8.96 -4.21 -1.29
CA ALA A 76 8.71 -4.11 0.14
C ALA A 76 7.33 -3.49 0.45
N ALA A 77 6.95 -2.42 -0.25
CA ALA A 77 5.62 -1.80 -0.11
C ALA A 77 4.51 -2.80 -0.47
N TYR A 78 4.65 -3.47 -1.61
CA TYR A 78 3.70 -4.46 -2.09
C TYR A 78 3.63 -5.69 -1.18
N GLY A 79 4.77 -6.17 -0.70
CA GLY A 79 4.84 -7.28 0.26
C GLY A 79 4.11 -6.95 1.56
N HIS A 80 4.29 -5.75 2.09
CA HIS A 80 3.57 -5.28 3.28
C HIS A 80 2.05 -5.22 3.04
N TRP A 81 1.62 -4.74 1.87
CA TRP A 81 0.20 -4.74 1.49
C TRP A 81 -0.38 -6.16 1.41
N MET A 82 0.32 -7.09 0.76
CA MET A 82 -0.10 -8.49 0.65
C MET A 82 -0.23 -9.16 2.02
N GLU A 83 0.67 -8.87 2.96
CA GLU A 83 0.57 -9.39 4.33
C GLU A 83 -0.66 -8.83 5.05
N ILE A 84 -0.93 -7.53 4.89
CA ILE A 84 -2.14 -6.90 5.42
C ILE A 84 -3.37 -7.61 4.84
N CYS A 85 -3.50 -7.73 3.51
CA CYS A 85 -4.60 -8.46 2.87
C CYS A 85 -4.84 -9.85 3.49
N LYS A 86 -3.77 -10.66 3.60
CA LYS A 86 -3.84 -12.01 4.19
C LYS A 86 -4.31 -12.00 5.64
N ARG A 87 -3.92 -10.98 6.41
CA ARG A 87 -4.38 -10.81 7.80
C ARG A 87 -5.88 -10.50 7.85
N TRP A 88 -6.39 -9.67 6.94
CA TRP A 88 -7.83 -9.37 6.85
C TRP A 88 -8.63 -10.61 6.44
N GLU A 89 -8.16 -11.36 5.45
CA GLU A 89 -8.79 -12.61 5.00
C GLU A 89 -8.87 -13.64 6.13
N ASN A 90 -7.77 -13.87 6.87
CA ASN A 90 -7.77 -14.76 8.03
C ASN A 90 -8.70 -14.28 9.15
N PHE A 91 -8.77 -12.97 9.42
CA PHE A 91 -9.66 -12.42 10.44
C PHE A 91 -11.14 -12.64 10.10
N LEU A 92 -11.50 -12.40 8.83
CA LEU A 92 -12.86 -12.67 8.31
C LEU A 92 -13.20 -14.17 8.40
N THR A 93 -12.24 -15.04 8.08
CA THR A 93 -12.41 -16.50 8.13
C THR A 93 -12.62 -17.02 9.54
N ILE A 94 -11.89 -16.50 10.53
CA ILE A 94 -12.01 -16.90 11.95
C ILE A 94 -13.30 -16.35 12.58
N SER A 95 -13.83 -15.23 12.08
CA SER A 95 -15.06 -14.61 12.59
C SER A 95 -16.36 -15.31 12.17
N GLY A 96 -16.30 -16.35 11.33
CA GLY A 96 -17.47 -17.15 10.95
C GLY A 96 -18.52 -16.39 10.13
N ALA A 97 -18.13 -15.33 9.42
CA ALA A 97 -19.01 -14.61 8.51
C ALA A 97 -19.10 -15.35 7.17
N ASP A 98 -19.85 -16.45 7.15
CA ASP A 98 -20.27 -17.10 5.91
C ASP A 98 -21.46 -16.35 5.29
N GLN A 99 -21.27 -16.03 4.00
CA GLN A 99 -22.26 -15.73 2.98
C GLN A 99 -23.00 -14.37 3.01
N GLN A 100 -22.48 -13.42 2.21
CA GLN A 100 -23.23 -12.79 1.10
C GLN A 100 -22.31 -11.93 0.22
N HIS A 101 -21.98 -12.46 -0.96
CA HIS A 101 -21.76 -11.75 -2.24
C HIS A 101 -21.53 -10.22 -2.14
N SER A 102 -20.28 -9.76 -2.00
CA SER A 102 -19.94 -8.35 -2.23
C SER A 102 -18.43 -8.16 -2.47
N SER A 103 -18.01 -8.34 -3.73
CA SER A 103 -16.94 -7.60 -4.42
C SER A 103 -15.60 -7.32 -3.71
N PHE A 104 -15.17 -8.11 -2.72
CA PHE A 104 -13.92 -7.88 -2.00
C PHE A 104 -12.89 -9.01 -2.20
N ASP A 105 -12.85 -9.63 -3.38
CA ASP A 105 -11.72 -10.43 -3.89
C ASP A 105 -10.56 -9.52 -4.36
N SER A 106 -10.30 -8.44 -3.63
CA SER A 106 -9.40 -7.39 -4.08
C SER A 106 -7.94 -7.89 -4.17
N CYS A 107 -7.54 -8.88 -3.39
CA CYS A 107 -6.14 -9.31 -3.35
C CYS A 107 -5.75 -10.44 -4.33
N ASP A 108 -6.69 -11.08 -5.02
CA ASP A 108 -6.40 -12.24 -5.89
C ASP A 108 -6.29 -11.90 -7.40
N THR A 109 -6.71 -10.71 -7.85
CA THR A 109 -6.90 -10.46 -9.29
C THR A 109 -5.65 -10.09 -10.11
N PHE A 110 -4.42 -10.07 -9.55
CA PHE A 110 -3.22 -9.73 -10.36
C PHE A 110 -2.13 -10.81 -10.44
N ALA A 111 -2.36 -12.03 -9.95
CA ALA A 111 -1.42 -13.12 -10.19
C ALA A 111 -1.54 -13.75 -11.60
N THR A 112 -2.52 -13.33 -12.42
CA THR A 112 -2.80 -13.98 -13.72
C THR A 112 -2.58 -13.11 -14.96
N LEU A 113 -2.17 -11.84 -14.84
CA LEU A 113 -1.92 -10.99 -16.01
C LEU A 113 -0.56 -10.29 -15.94
N GLY A 114 0.47 -10.92 -16.51
CA GLY A 114 1.68 -10.19 -16.89
C GLY A 114 3.01 -10.93 -16.75
N LEU A 115 3.17 -12.07 -17.41
CA LEU A 115 4.50 -12.49 -17.87
C LEU A 115 4.40 -13.15 -19.24
N GLU A 116 3.94 -12.36 -20.21
CA GLU A 116 4.32 -12.55 -21.61
C GLU A 116 5.40 -11.52 -21.94
N LYS A 117 6.65 -11.96 -21.92
CA LYS A 117 7.63 -11.77 -22.99
C LYS A 117 8.65 -12.89 -22.96
#